data_AF-A0A0B5D961-F1
#
_entry.id   AF-A0A0B5D961-F1
#
_cell.length_a   1.000
_cell.length_b   1.000
_cell.length_c   1.000
_cell.angle_alpha   90.00
_cell.angle_beta   90.00
_cell.angle_gamma   90.00
#
_symmetry.space_group_name_H-M   'P 1'
#
loop_
_entity.id
_entity.type
_entity.pdbx_description
1 polymer ?
#
loop_
_entity_poly.entity_id
_entity_poly.type
_entity_poly.pdbx_seq_one_letter_code
_entity_poly.pdbx_strand_id
1 'polypeptide(L)'
;MTITPFSHVLSSALVEALEQHTDHLPGDKIYGATLVRTEETLLPWFAVLADLGDSDGPGADASPVARWCPERSGIALRTPRLTEVCALFDAHLDAAPALARALGSHDVRQTFARLGAEPILYIFDRRADGEGTIEPGTFGSLNAGRESEPYYLQAARLFAA
;
A
#
# COMPACT_ATOMS: atom_id res chain seq x y z
N MET A 1 6.22 20.59 8.25
CA MET A 1 7.31 19.64 7.94
C MET A 1 7.52 19.64 6.43
N THR A 2 8.74 19.54 5.91
CA THR A 2 8.97 19.46 4.45
C THR A 2 8.82 18.03 3.93
N ILE A 3 8.69 17.86 2.61
CA ILE A 3 8.47 16.56 1.94
C ILE A 3 9.57 15.53 2.28
N THR A 4 10.84 15.94 2.26
CA THR A 4 11.97 15.01 2.44
C THR A 4 12.03 14.41 3.86
N PRO A 5 12.01 15.20 4.96
CA PRO A 5 11.94 14.65 6.32
C PRO A 5 10.75 13.73 6.53
N PHE A 6 9.56 14.10 6.03
CA PHE A 6 8.37 13.29 6.18
C PHE A 6 8.51 11.91 5.53
N SER A 7 8.97 11.87 4.28
CA SER A 7 9.12 10.61 3.54
C SER A 7 10.10 9.64 4.23
N HIS A 8 11.17 10.17 4.86
CA HIS A 8 12.16 9.36 5.56
C HIS A 8 11.63 8.80 6.88
N VAL A 9 10.92 9.60 7.68
CA VAL A 9 10.32 9.07 8.92
C VAL A 9 9.22 8.07 8.62
N LEU A 10 8.46 8.29 7.55
CA LEU A 10 7.42 7.38 7.10
C LEU A 10 8.01 6.05 6.58
N SER A 11 9.05 6.07 5.75
CA SER A 11 9.69 4.83 5.28
C SER A 11 10.20 3.98 6.44
N SER A 12 10.83 4.59 7.44
CA SER A 12 11.30 3.88 8.63
C SER A 12 10.16 3.27 9.45
N ALA A 13 9.02 3.96 9.59
CA ALA A 13 7.86 3.42 10.27
C ALA A 13 7.18 2.27 9.49
N LEU A 14 7.20 2.32 8.14
CA LEU A 14 6.70 1.24 7.30
C LEU A 14 7.55 -0.03 7.38
N VAL A 15 8.88 0.13 7.40
CA VAL A 15 9.81 -0.98 7.61
C VAL A 15 9.55 -1.65 8.95
N GLU A 16 9.41 -0.86 10.03
CA GLU A 16 9.07 -1.38 11.35
C GLU A 16 7.74 -2.15 11.34
N ALA A 17 6.71 -1.62 10.68
CA ALA A 17 5.41 -2.28 10.56
C ALA A 17 5.51 -3.64 9.84
N LEU A 18 6.29 -3.71 8.76
CA LEU A 18 6.55 -4.97 8.04
C LEU A 18 7.33 -5.98 8.89
N GLU A 19 8.42 -5.54 9.54
CA GLU A 19 9.28 -6.40 10.34
C GLU A 19 8.51 -7.00 11.54
N GLN A 20 7.65 -6.23 12.20
CA GLN A 20 6.82 -6.73 13.30
C GLN A 20 5.76 -7.75 12.89
N HIS A 21 5.39 -7.82 11.61
CA HIS A 21 4.35 -8.72 11.10
C HIS A 21 4.90 -9.83 10.20
N THR A 22 6.23 -9.99 10.12
CA THR A 22 6.90 -10.93 9.22
C THR A 22 6.41 -12.38 9.39
N ASP A 23 6.18 -12.83 10.61
CA ASP A 23 5.71 -14.19 10.92
C ASP A 23 4.31 -14.52 10.35
N HIS A 24 3.57 -13.50 9.89
CA HIS A 24 2.21 -13.61 9.38
C HIS A 24 2.09 -13.21 7.89
N LEU A 25 3.22 -12.92 7.25
CA LEU A 25 3.29 -12.42 5.88
C LEU A 25 4.06 -13.41 4.98
N PRO A 26 3.36 -14.39 4.36
CA PRO A 26 4.00 -15.27 3.39
C PRO A 26 4.38 -14.47 2.14
N GLY A 27 5.66 -14.10 1.99
CA GLY A 27 6.06 -13.14 0.96
C GLY A 27 5.89 -13.62 -0.46
N ASP A 28 5.93 -14.93 -0.72
CA ASP A 28 5.59 -15.54 -2.02
C ASP A 28 4.12 -15.29 -2.44
N LYS A 29 3.27 -14.87 -1.49
CA LYS A 29 1.85 -14.57 -1.69
C LYS A 29 1.53 -13.09 -1.67
N ILE A 30 2.51 -12.22 -1.40
CA ILE A 30 2.30 -10.77 -1.36
C ILE A 30 2.42 -10.21 -2.78
N TYR A 31 1.29 -9.80 -3.35
CA TYR A 31 1.24 -9.28 -4.71
C TYR A 31 1.13 -7.76 -4.77
N GLY A 32 0.62 -7.10 -3.72
CA GLY A 32 0.47 -5.64 -3.66
C GLY A 32 0.70 -5.05 -2.27
N ALA A 33 1.08 -3.78 -2.20
CA ALA A 33 1.19 -3.07 -0.92
C ALA A 33 0.93 -1.56 -1.07
N THR A 34 0.30 -0.97 -0.05
CA THR A 34 -0.25 0.39 -0.19
C THR A 34 -0.36 1.16 1.11
N LEU A 35 -0.12 2.46 0.99
CA LEU A 35 -0.55 3.47 1.96
C LEU A 35 -2.00 3.87 1.65
N VAL A 36 -2.79 4.18 2.67
CA VAL A 36 -4.18 4.60 2.45
C VAL A 36 -4.36 6.04 2.93
N ARG A 37 -4.67 6.91 1.98
CA ARG A 37 -4.94 8.34 2.19
C ARG A 37 -6.45 8.56 2.13
N THR A 38 -6.97 9.44 2.99
CA THR A 38 -8.31 10.00 2.85
C THR A 38 -8.21 11.48 2.46
N GLU A 39 -9.35 12.13 2.21
CA GLU A 39 -9.40 13.57 1.93
C GLU A 39 -8.83 14.42 3.08
N GLU A 40 -8.84 13.91 4.31
CA GLU A 40 -8.49 14.69 5.50
C GLU A 40 -7.23 14.18 6.22
N THR A 41 -6.82 12.92 6.02
CA THR A 41 -5.73 12.34 6.80
C THR A 41 -5.03 11.18 6.09
N LEU A 42 -3.87 10.79 6.61
CA LEU A 42 -3.23 9.53 6.29
C LEU A 42 -3.62 8.51 7.36
N LEU A 43 -4.32 7.45 6.96
CA LEU A 43 -4.69 6.41 7.92
C LEU A 43 -3.43 5.67 8.39
N PRO A 44 -3.32 5.35 9.69
CA PRO A 44 -2.13 4.72 10.27
C PRO A 44 -2.08 3.21 10.01
N TRP A 45 -2.42 2.80 8.79
CA TRP A 45 -2.27 1.45 8.30
C TRP A 45 -1.52 1.41 6.99
N PHE A 46 -0.69 0.39 6.90
CA PHE A 46 -0.06 -0.02 5.66
C PHE A 46 -0.69 -1.35 5.28
N ALA A 47 -1.40 -1.40 4.16
CA ALA A 47 -2.07 -2.63 3.75
C ALA A 47 -1.18 -3.42 2.81
N VAL A 48 -1.07 -4.72 3.07
CA VAL A 48 -0.42 -5.68 2.18
C VAL A 48 -1.49 -6.60 1.63
N LEU A 49 -1.53 -6.74 0.32
CA LEU A 49 -2.42 -7.65 -0.37
C LEU A 49 -1.71 -8.99 -0.50
N ALA A 50 -2.14 -9.93 0.33
CA ALA A 50 -1.64 -11.29 0.32
C ALA A 50 -2.70 -12.22 -0.26
N ASP A 51 -2.27 -13.24 -0.99
CA ASP A 51 -3.12 -14.38 -1.27
C ASP A 51 -3.36 -15.13 0.05
N LEU A 52 -4.52 -14.86 0.67
CA LEU A 52 -4.95 -15.53 1.91
C LEU A 52 -5.41 -16.97 1.66
N GLY A 53 -5.29 -17.47 0.42
CA GLY A 53 -5.86 -18.72 -0.04
C GLY A 53 -7.33 -18.57 -0.38
N ASP A 54 -7.87 -19.54 -1.13
CA ASP A 54 -9.30 -19.62 -1.42
C ASP A 54 -10.06 -19.66 -0.09
N SER A 55 -10.66 -18.52 0.26
CA SER A 55 -11.83 -18.53 1.11
C SER A 55 -12.96 -19.14 0.29
N ASP A 56 -12.90 -20.48 0.10
CA ASP A 56 -13.93 -21.34 -0.51
C ASP A 56 -15.18 -21.38 0.40
N GLY A 57 -15.70 -20.21 0.73
CA GLY A 57 -17.08 -20.03 1.14
C GLY A 57 -17.94 -19.89 -0.11
N PRO A 58 -19.17 -20.42 -0.12
CA PRO A 58 -20.10 -20.22 -1.23
C PRO A 58 -20.36 -18.71 -1.38
N GLY A 59 -19.75 -18.09 -2.40
CA GLY A 59 -19.71 -16.64 -2.60
C GLY A 59 -18.37 -16.07 -3.09
N ALA A 60 -17.36 -16.90 -3.36
CA ALA A 60 -16.03 -16.51 -3.88
C ALA A 60 -16.05 -15.97 -5.34
N ASP A 61 -16.87 -14.96 -5.61
CA ASP A 61 -16.85 -14.11 -6.82
C ASP A 61 -16.07 -12.81 -6.54
N ALA A 62 -14.93 -12.90 -5.83
CA ALA A 62 -14.09 -11.74 -5.62
C ALA A 62 -13.38 -11.41 -6.95
N SER A 63 -13.98 -10.49 -7.72
CA SER A 63 -13.38 -9.89 -8.90
C SER A 63 -11.89 -9.59 -8.65
N PRO A 64 -10.97 -9.88 -9.60
CA PRO A 64 -9.55 -9.53 -9.45
C PRO A 64 -9.30 -8.06 -9.08
N VAL A 65 -10.23 -7.18 -9.43
CA VAL A 65 -10.22 -5.75 -9.05
C VAL A 65 -10.44 -5.57 -7.53
N ALA A 66 -11.32 -6.37 -6.92
CA ALA A 66 -11.58 -6.34 -5.48
C ALA A 66 -10.35 -6.82 -4.68
N ARG A 67 -9.52 -7.71 -5.24
CA ARG A 67 -8.25 -8.14 -4.64
C ARG A 67 -7.23 -7.02 -4.48
N TRP A 68 -7.35 -5.94 -5.25
CA TRP A 68 -6.51 -4.75 -5.15
C TRP A 68 -7.05 -3.67 -4.19
N CYS A 69 -8.23 -3.90 -3.61
CA CYS A 69 -8.83 -3.00 -2.64
C CYS A 69 -8.39 -3.36 -1.21
N PRO A 70 -7.65 -2.48 -0.50
CA PRO A 70 -7.19 -2.72 0.87
C PRO A 70 -8.31 -3.07 1.85
N GLU A 71 -9.46 -2.41 1.73
CA GLU A 71 -10.62 -2.62 2.61
C GLU A 71 -11.22 -4.02 2.51
N ARG A 72 -11.12 -4.62 1.33
CA ARG A 72 -11.83 -5.87 1.02
C ARG A 72 -10.91 -7.09 1.06
N SER A 73 -9.62 -6.89 0.80
CA SER A 73 -8.69 -7.99 0.52
C SER A 73 -7.32 -7.85 1.19
N GLY A 74 -7.06 -6.77 1.92
CA GLY A 74 -5.76 -6.49 2.50
C GLY A 74 -5.59 -6.92 3.96
N ILE A 75 -4.35 -7.15 4.36
CA ILE A 75 -3.93 -7.24 5.76
C ILE A 75 -3.47 -5.85 6.19
N ALA A 76 -4.16 -5.25 7.15
CA ALA A 76 -3.78 -3.95 7.70
C ALA A 76 -2.64 -4.10 8.73
N LEU A 77 -1.46 -3.60 8.38
CA LEU A 77 -0.30 -3.53 9.27
C LEU A 77 -0.29 -2.18 9.99
N ARG A 78 -0.20 -2.21 11.32
CA ARG A 78 -0.21 -1.02 12.18
C ARG A 78 0.82 -1.14 13.28
N THR A 79 1.47 -0.02 13.62
CA THR A 79 2.29 0.11 14.82
C THR A 79 2.04 1.46 15.50
N PRO A 80 2.36 1.62 16.80
CA PRO A 80 2.28 2.91 17.47
C PRO A 80 3.08 3.99 16.73
N ARG A 81 4.29 3.66 16.28
CA ARG A 81 5.15 4.59 15.54
C ARG A 81 4.58 4.98 14.19
N LEU A 82 3.98 4.04 13.46
CA LEU A 82 3.29 4.35 12.20
C LEU A 82 2.13 5.32 12.47
N THR A 83 1.42 5.15 13.58
CA THR A 83 0.34 6.06 14.00
C THR A 83 0.85 7.48 14.25
N GLU A 84 1.92 7.61 15.01
CA GLU A 84 2.54 8.90 15.31
C GLU A 84 3.03 9.61 14.04
N VAL A 85 3.70 8.89 13.14
CA VAL A 85 4.22 9.47 11.90
C VAL A 85 3.09 9.87 10.95
N CYS A 86 2.05 9.05 10.82
CA CYS A 86 0.86 9.40 10.03
C CYS A 86 0.15 10.65 10.57
N ALA A 87 0.15 10.88 11.89
CA ALA A 87 -0.42 12.10 12.48
C ALA A 87 0.37 13.39 12.14
N LEU A 88 1.60 13.28 11.64
CA LEU A 88 2.38 14.42 11.13
C LEU A 88 1.99 14.82 9.70
N PHE A 89 1.15 14.02 9.04
CA PHE A 89 0.63 14.29 7.70
C PHE A 89 -0.22 15.57 7.68
N ASP A 90 0.01 16.42 6.68
CA ASP A 90 -0.78 17.62 6.43
C ASP A 90 -1.51 17.46 5.10
N ALA A 91 -2.83 17.26 5.16
CA ALA A 91 -3.68 17.04 3.99
C ALA A 91 -3.80 18.27 3.08
N HIS A 92 -3.43 19.46 3.55
CA HIS A 92 -3.46 20.69 2.75
C HIS A 92 -2.28 20.82 1.78
N LEU A 93 -1.30 19.92 1.86
CA LEU A 93 -0.17 19.85 0.95
C LEU A 93 -0.32 18.66 0.00
N ASP A 94 0.19 18.79 -1.23
CA ASP A 94 0.34 17.64 -2.11
C ASP A 94 1.40 16.69 -1.54
N ALA A 95 0.93 15.71 -0.78
CA ALA A 95 1.75 14.73 -0.12
C ALA A 95 2.02 13.49 -0.98
N ALA A 96 1.40 13.35 -2.16
CA ALA A 96 1.59 12.18 -3.02
C ALA A 96 3.08 11.91 -3.32
N PRO A 97 3.93 12.91 -3.63
CA PRO A 97 5.37 12.70 -3.80
C PRO A 97 6.07 12.18 -2.54
N ALA A 98 5.65 12.63 -1.36
CA ALA A 98 6.24 12.21 -0.09
C ALA A 98 5.86 10.77 0.26
N LEU A 99 4.59 10.42 0.08
CA LEU A 99 4.05 9.06 0.27
C LEU A 99 4.69 8.08 -0.71
N ALA A 100 4.79 8.44 -1.99
CA ALA A 100 5.44 7.62 -3.00
C ALA A 100 6.94 7.42 -2.72
N ARG A 101 7.64 8.49 -2.29
CA ARG A 101 9.04 8.36 -1.88
C ARG A 101 9.21 7.44 -0.68
N ALA A 102 8.33 7.52 0.31
CA ALA A 102 8.38 6.66 1.49
C ALA A 102 8.12 5.19 1.14
N LEU A 103 7.01 4.93 0.45
CA LEU A 103 6.58 3.59 0.04
C LEU A 103 7.57 2.93 -0.93
N GLY A 104 8.04 3.69 -1.93
CA GLY A 104 8.99 3.22 -2.93
C GLY A 104 10.45 3.23 -2.49
N SER A 105 10.75 3.56 -1.23
CA SER A 105 12.11 3.66 -0.70
C SER A 105 12.86 2.33 -0.77
N HIS A 106 14.19 2.41 -0.83
CA HIS A 106 15.07 1.24 -0.88
C HIS A 106 14.80 0.29 0.31
N ASP A 107 14.69 0.84 1.52
CA ASP A 107 14.56 0.04 2.74
C ASP A 107 13.21 -0.71 2.79
N VAL A 108 12.12 -0.08 2.35
CA VAL A 108 10.81 -0.75 2.25
C VAL A 108 10.87 -1.87 1.23
N ARG A 109 11.43 -1.62 0.04
CA ARG A 109 11.60 -2.65 -1.00
C ARG A 109 12.49 -3.80 -0.54
N GLN A 110 13.61 -3.49 0.12
CA GLN A 110 14.51 -4.50 0.67
C GLN A 110 13.83 -5.33 1.74
N THR A 111 12.94 -4.73 2.54
CA THR A 111 12.14 -5.45 3.55
C THR A 111 11.18 -6.43 2.88
N PHE A 112 10.46 -6.03 1.83
CA PHE A 112 9.67 -6.98 1.03
C PHE A 112 10.52 -8.08 0.39
N ALA A 113 11.68 -7.74 -0.17
CA ALA A 113 12.56 -8.74 -0.78
C ALA A 113 13.06 -9.77 0.24
N ARG A 114 13.33 -9.35 1.49
CA ARG A 114 13.67 -10.25 2.60
C ARG A 114 12.52 -11.18 2.98
N LEU A 115 11.27 -10.78 2.75
CA LEU A 115 10.09 -11.64 2.88
C LEU A 115 9.94 -12.60 1.68
N GLY A 116 10.68 -12.40 0.59
CA GLY A 116 10.50 -13.13 -0.66
C GLY A 116 9.44 -12.53 -1.58
N ALA A 117 9.09 -11.25 -1.38
CA ALA A 117 8.04 -10.55 -2.10
C ALA A 117 8.58 -9.43 -3.00
N GLU A 118 7.89 -9.18 -4.12
CA GLU A 118 8.06 -7.98 -4.96
C GLU A 118 6.68 -7.39 -5.32
N PRO A 119 5.96 -6.79 -4.37
CA PRO A 119 4.60 -6.32 -4.58
C PRO A 119 4.53 -5.14 -5.55
N ILE A 120 3.40 -4.98 -6.25
CA ILE A 120 3.06 -3.69 -6.89
C ILE A 120 2.73 -2.70 -5.78
N LEU A 121 3.38 -1.54 -5.81
CA LEU A 121 3.25 -0.51 -4.81
C LEU A 121 2.31 0.60 -5.29
N TYR A 122 1.42 1.07 -4.42
CA TYR A 122 0.49 2.13 -4.80
C TYR A 122 0.00 2.93 -3.59
N ILE A 123 -0.61 4.08 -3.84
CA ILE A 123 -1.32 4.86 -2.82
C ILE A 123 -2.80 4.68 -3.11
N PHE A 124 -3.58 4.30 -2.10
CA PHE A 124 -5.01 4.11 -2.22
C PHE A 124 -5.73 5.32 -1.62
N ASP A 125 -6.46 6.05 -2.46
CA ASP A 125 -7.29 7.19 -2.08
C ASP A 125 -8.68 6.72 -1.71
N ARG A 126 -8.94 6.69 -0.40
CA ARG A 126 -10.20 6.29 0.20
C ARG A 126 -11.12 7.50 0.39
N ARG A 127 -12.34 7.36 -0.10
CA ARG A 127 -13.46 8.29 0.06
C ARG A 127 -14.22 8.02 1.37
N ALA A 128 -15.01 8.99 1.80
CA ALA A 128 -15.79 8.92 3.04
C ALA A 128 -16.86 7.80 3.03
N ASP A 129 -17.34 7.39 1.86
CA ASP A 129 -18.29 6.29 1.67
C ASP A 129 -17.64 4.89 1.75
N GLY A 130 -16.32 4.83 1.94
CA GLY A 130 -15.55 3.60 2.05
C GLY A 130 -15.03 3.07 0.72
N GLU A 131 -15.43 3.64 -0.42
CA GLU A 131 -14.88 3.32 -1.74
C GLU A 131 -13.55 4.05 -1.97
N GLY A 132 -12.78 3.65 -2.98
CA GLY A 132 -11.51 4.31 -3.27
C GLY A 132 -10.88 3.87 -4.58
N THR A 133 -9.86 4.62 -5.00
CA THR A 133 -9.10 4.35 -6.23
C THR A 133 -7.61 4.48 -5.97
N ILE A 134 -6.79 4.02 -6.91
CA ILE A 134 -5.35 4.20 -6.85
C ILE A 134 -5.01 5.62 -7.30
N GLU A 135 -4.16 6.31 -6.55
CA GLU A 135 -3.58 7.59 -6.93
C GLU A 135 -2.75 7.40 -8.24
N PRO A 136 -3.18 7.99 -9.37
CA PRO A 136 -2.62 7.66 -10.68
C PRO A 136 -1.25 8.31 -10.95
N GLY A 137 -0.96 9.46 -10.33
CA GLY A 137 0.24 10.25 -10.59
C GLY A 137 1.54 9.56 -10.16
N THR A 138 1.48 8.71 -9.14
CA THR A 138 2.65 8.03 -8.58
C THR A 138 2.77 6.57 -8.98
N PHE A 139 1.68 5.92 -9.40
CA PHE A 139 1.64 4.47 -9.66
C PHE A 139 2.68 3.99 -10.67
N GLY A 140 2.81 4.67 -11.81
CA GLY A 140 3.80 4.33 -12.83
C GLY A 140 5.22 4.45 -12.30
N SER A 141 5.51 5.52 -11.54
CA SER A 141 6.83 5.72 -10.94
C SER A 141 7.19 4.67 -9.88
N LEU A 142 6.19 4.22 -9.12
CA LEU A 142 6.35 3.21 -8.08
C LEU A 142 6.62 1.82 -8.66
N ASN A 143 6.24 1.57 -9.91
CA ASN A 143 6.33 0.26 -10.55
C ASN A 143 6.95 0.33 -11.95
N ALA A 144 7.88 1.25 -12.15
CA ALA A 144 8.50 1.47 -13.46
C ALA A 144 9.16 0.19 -13.99
N GLY A 145 8.87 -0.15 -15.25
CA GLY A 145 9.36 -1.36 -15.90
C GLY A 145 8.52 -2.62 -15.65
N ARG A 146 7.44 -2.51 -14.87
CA ARG A 146 6.53 -3.61 -14.50
C ARG A 146 5.18 -3.55 -15.23
N GLU A 147 5.04 -2.68 -16.23
CA GLU A 147 3.77 -2.35 -16.87
C GLU A 147 3.12 -3.54 -17.60
N SER A 148 3.93 -4.55 -17.96
CA SER A 148 3.48 -5.79 -18.60
C SER A 148 3.09 -6.89 -17.60
N GLU A 149 3.34 -6.71 -16.30
CA GLU A 149 3.07 -7.72 -15.30
C GLU A 149 1.57 -7.90 -15.06
N PRO A 150 1.07 -9.15 -14.85
CA PRO A 150 -0.34 -9.39 -14.61
C PRO A 150 -0.92 -8.61 -13.43
N TYR A 151 -0.14 -8.49 -12.35
CA TYR A 151 -0.53 -7.78 -11.13
C TYR A 151 -0.58 -6.26 -11.36
N TYR A 152 0.35 -5.69 -12.11
CA TYR A 152 0.29 -4.30 -12.54
C TYR A 152 -0.98 -4.03 -13.35
N LEU A 153 -1.25 -4.86 -14.36
CA LEU A 153 -2.41 -4.71 -15.24
C LEU A 153 -3.75 -4.85 -14.49
N GLN A 154 -3.79 -5.68 -13.44
CA GLN A 154 -4.97 -5.80 -12.58
C GLN A 154 -5.16 -4.55 -11.71
N ALA A 155 -4.11 -4.08 -11.04
CA ALA A 155 -4.13 -2.86 -10.24
C ALA A 155 -4.54 -1.66 -11.12
N ALA A 156 -4.01 -1.57 -12.34
CA ALA A 156 -4.31 -0.47 -13.26
C ALA A 156 -5.80 -0.38 -13.68
N ARG A 157 -6.58 -1.46 -13.51
CA ARG A 157 -8.03 -1.39 -13.77
C ARG A 157 -8.79 -0.60 -12.70
N LEU A 158 -8.20 -0.38 -11.53
CA LEU A 158 -8.79 0.46 -10.47
C LEU A 158 -8.76 1.95 -10.80
N PHE A 159 -7.99 2.40 -11.81
CA PHE A 159 -8.01 3.80 -12.27
C PHE A 159 -9.30 4.20 -12.98
N ALA A 160 -9.97 3.21 -13.58
CA ALA A 160 -11.01 3.44 -14.57
C ALA A 160 -12.44 3.25 -14.02
N ALA A 161 -12.59 3.14 -12.70
CA ALA A 161 -13.87 2.91 -12.02
C ALA A 161 -14.46 4.20 -11.44
#